data_AF-A0A101ACB7-F1
#
_entry.id   AF-A0A101ACB7-F1
#
_cell.length_a   1.000
_cell.length_b   1.000
_cell.length_c   1.000
_cell.angle_alpha   90.00
_cell.angle_beta   90.00
_cell.angle_gamma   90.00
#
_symmetry.space_group_name_H-M   'P 1'
#
loop_
_entity.id
_entity.type
_entity.pdbx_description
1 polymer ?
#
loop_
_entity_poly.entity_id
_entity_poly.type
_entity_poly.pdbx_seq_one_letter_code
_entity_poly.pdbx_strand_id
1 'polypeptide(L)'
;MSPASQQNAVRKAQEYLAISAFSRSGLIGQLEYEGFSTADATFAVDSITVDWNEQAVEKAQEYLSISAFSPQGLVEQLEYEGFTPSQAAYGVSIAYQ
;
A
#
# COMPACT_ATOMS: atom_id res chain seq x y z
N MET A 1 -2.52 -11.15 21.58
CA MET A 1 -2.53 -9.74 21.14
C MET A 1 -2.51 -8.87 22.37
N SER A 2 -1.63 -7.87 22.45
CA SER A 2 -1.63 -6.88 23.53
C SER A 2 -1.97 -5.51 22.96
N PRO A 3 -2.66 -4.63 23.71
CA PRO A 3 -2.96 -3.26 23.25
C PRO A 3 -1.70 -2.47 22.85
N ALA A 4 -0.57 -2.71 23.52
CA ALA A 4 0.70 -2.06 23.19
C ALA A 4 1.27 -2.52 21.83
N SER A 5 1.15 -3.80 21.48
CA SER A 5 1.58 -4.33 20.17
C SER A 5 0.79 -3.69 19.03
N GLN A 6 -0.54 -3.62 19.18
CA GLN A 6 -1.43 -2.99 18.21
C GLN A 6 -1.13 -1.50 18.02
N GLN A 7 -0.92 -0.75 19.12
CA GLN A 7 -0.56 0.67 19.04
C GLN A 7 0.76 0.91 18.30
N ASN A 8 1.75 0.05 18.50
CA ASN A 8 3.03 0.15 17.79
C ASN A 8 2.87 -0.21 16.30
N ALA A 9 2.07 -1.22 15.97
CA ALA A 9 1.75 -1.57 14.59
C ALA A 9 1.03 -0.42 13.86
N VAL A 10 0.09 0.26 14.51
CA VAL A 10 -0.61 1.45 13.96
C VAL A 10 0.37 2.56 13.66
N ARG A 11 1.24 2.92 14.62
CA ARG A 11 2.23 3.96 14.42
C ARG A 11 3.16 3.62 13.26
N LYS A 12 3.60 2.37 13.18
CA LYS A 12 4.46 1.90 12.09
C LYS A 12 3.76 1.96 10.72
N ALA A 13 2.50 1.56 10.65
CA ALA A 13 1.70 1.64 9.43
C ALA A 13 1.63 3.09 8.90
N GLN A 14 1.41 4.06 9.81
CA GLN A 14 1.39 5.49 9.47
C GLN A 14 2.77 6.01 9.06
N GLU A 15 3.84 5.58 9.73
CA GLU A 15 5.22 5.94 9.36
C GLU A 15 5.55 5.48 7.93
N TYR A 16 5.13 4.27 7.55
CA TYR A 16 5.33 3.76 6.18
C TYR A 16 4.57 4.57 5.14
N LEU A 17 3.27 4.80 5.36
CA LEU A 17 2.44 5.57 4.44
C LEU A 17 2.88 7.04 4.31
N ALA A 18 3.64 7.57 5.28
CA ALA A 18 4.19 8.91 5.19
C ALA A 18 5.39 9.04 4.22
N ILE A 19 6.03 7.92 3.85
CA ILE A 19 7.26 7.93 3.03
C ILE A 19 7.18 7.07 1.77
N SER A 20 6.19 6.18 1.67
CA SER A 20 6.04 5.26 0.54
C SER A 20 4.60 4.86 0.37
N ALA A 21 4.17 4.74 -0.88
CA ALA A 21 2.85 4.25 -1.20
C ALA A 21 2.77 2.72 -1.00
N PHE A 22 1.66 2.25 -0.44
CA PHE A 22 1.40 0.82 -0.25
C PHE A 22 -0.03 0.44 -0.64
N SER A 23 -0.18 -0.78 -1.16
CA SER A 23 -1.48 -1.45 -1.14
C SER A 23 -1.83 -1.88 0.29
N ARG A 24 -3.12 -2.10 0.57
CA ARG A 24 -3.55 -2.61 1.88
C ARG A 24 -2.83 -3.91 2.25
N SER A 25 -2.78 -4.86 1.32
CA SER A 25 -2.16 -6.17 1.55
C SER A 25 -0.63 -6.06 1.65
N GLY A 26 -0.01 -5.19 0.84
CA GLY A 26 1.42 -4.89 0.91
C GLY A 26 1.83 -4.31 2.25
N LEU A 27 1.07 -3.34 2.78
CA LEU A 27 1.36 -2.76 4.10
C LEU A 27 1.21 -3.79 5.23
N ILE A 28 0.20 -4.66 5.16
CA ILE A 28 0.05 -5.78 6.12
C ILE A 28 1.28 -6.69 6.06
N GLY A 29 1.69 -7.11 4.86
CA GLY A 29 2.87 -7.96 4.68
C GLY A 29 4.17 -7.29 5.16
N GLN A 30 4.29 -5.98 4.97
CA GLN A 30 5.44 -5.22 5.47
C GLN A 30 5.51 -5.22 7.01
N LEU A 31 4.38 -5.05 7.70
CA LEU A 31 4.32 -5.12 9.16
C LEU A 31 4.61 -6.55 9.66
N GLU A 32 4.12 -7.58 8.97
CA GLU A 32 4.46 -8.97 9.30
C GLU A 32 5.95 -9.24 9.16
N TYR A 33 6.59 -8.72 8.10
CA TYR A 33 8.04 -8.79 7.92
C TYR A 33 8.82 -8.11 9.06
N GLU A 34 8.30 -7.00 9.60
CA GLU A 34 8.86 -6.34 10.79
C GLU A 34 8.60 -7.09 12.10
N GLY A 35 7.89 -8.21 12.07
CA GLY A 35 7.67 -9.10 13.21
C GLY A 35 6.36 -8.87 13.97
N PHE A 36 5.46 -8.04 13.45
CA PHE A 36 4.10 -7.98 13.99
C PHE A 36 3.34 -9.26 13.63
N SER A 37 2.44 -9.70 14.52
CA SER A 37 1.54 -10.81 14.18
C SER A 37 0.59 -10.39 13.07
N THR A 38 0.14 -11.33 12.24
CA THR A 38 -0.87 -11.11 11.19
C THR A 38 -2.08 -10.33 11.71
N ALA A 39 -2.52 -10.64 12.92
CA ALA A 39 -3.66 -9.97 13.52
C ALA A 39 -3.37 -8.53 13.96
N ASP A 40 -2.19 -8.25 14.52
CA ASP A 40 -1.81 -6.88 14.90
C ASP A 40 -1.56 -6.03 13.64
N ALA A 41 -0.94 -6.61 12.60
CA ALA A 41 -0.73 -5.95 11.31
C ALA A 41 -2.05 -5.63 10.60
N THR A 42 -2.95 -6.60 10.51
CA THR A 42 -4.28 -6.41 9.91
C THR A 42 -5.08 -5.37 10.70
N PHE A 43 -5.09 -5.48 12.04
CA PHE A 43 -5.75 -4.49 12.90
C PHE A 43 -5.19 -3.09 12.66
N ALA A 44 -3.87 -2.95 12.60
CA ALA A 44 -3.23 -1.66 12.43
C ALA A 44 -3.67 -0.98 11.12
N VAL A 45 -3.58 -1.71 10.01
CA VAL A 45 -3.95 -1.21 8.68
C VAL A 45 -5.44 -0.91 8.57
N ASP A 46 -6.31 -1.69 9.23
CA ASP A 46 -7.76 -1.46 9.23
C ASP A 46 -8.20 -0.34 10.18
N SER A 47 -7.37 0.02 11.16
CA SER A 47 -7.68 1.06 12.14
C SER A 47 -7.32 2.48 11.68
N ILE A 48 -6.58 2.61 10.57
CA ILE A 48 -6.20 3.89 9.98
C ILE A 48 -7.12 4.23 8.80
N THR A 49 -7.41 5.52 8.64
CA THR A 49 -8.16 6.00 7.46
C THR A 49 -7.19 6.28 6.34
N VAL A 50 -7.26 5.49 5.26
CA VAL A 50 -6.38 5.58 4.10
C VAL A 50 -7.22 5.54 2.83
N ASP A 51 -6.95 6.46 1.91
CA ASP A 51 -7.47 6.36 0.55
C ASP A 51 -6.57 5.44 -0.27
N TRP A 52 -6.99 4.18 -0.40
CA TRP A 52 -6.22 3.17 -1.13
C TRP A 52 -6.17 3.42 -2.64
N ASN A 53 -7.08 4.22 -3.20
CA ASN A 53 -6.98 4.66 -4.59
C ASN A 53 -5.87 5.71 -4.73
N GLU A 54 -5.78 6.65 -3.79
CA GLU A 54 -4.69 7.64 -3.77
C GLU A 54 -3.33 6.95 -3.65
N GLN A 55 -3.22 5.93 -2.79
CA GLN A 55 -2.01 5.12 -2.70
C GLN A 55 -1.64 4.42 -4.03
N ALA A 56 -2.62 3.99 -4.81
CA ALA A 56 -2.37 3.43 -6.13
C ALA A 56 -1.88 4.49 -7.14
N VAL A 57 -2.41 5.71 -7.07
CA VAL A 57 -1.95 6.85 -7.89
C VAL A 57 -0.50 7.18 -7.56
N GLU A 58 -0.18 7.35 -6.28
CA GLU A 58 1.18 7.65 -5.80
C GLU A 58 2.17 6.57 -6.24
N LYS A 59 1.82 5.28 -6.08
CA LYS A 59 2.69 4.18 -6.52
C LYS A 59 2.90 4.15 -8.03
N ALA A 60 1.83 4.38 -8.81
CA ALA A 60 1.94 4.45 -10.27
C ALA A 60 2.87 5.59 -10.71
N GLN A 61 2.74 6.77 -10.11
CA GLN A 61 3.61 7.92 -10.37
C GLN A 61 5.07 7.65 -9.97
N GLU A 62 5.29 7.02 -8.81
CA GLU A 62 6.62 6.60 -8.36
C GLU A 62 7.29 5.71 -9.42
N TYR A 63 6.60 4.68 -9.91
CA TYR A 63 7.12 3.80 -10.96
C TYR A 63 7.47 4.55 -12.24
N LEU A 64 6.58 5.42 -12.71
CA LEU A 64 6.80 6.20 -13.92
C LEU A 64 7.96 7.19 -13.79
N SER A 65 8.29 7.62 -12.56
CA SER A 65 9.43 8.49 -12.30
C SER A 65 10.79 7.79 -12.45
N ILE A 66 10.83 6.46 -12.26
CA ILE A 66 12.07 5.67 -12.26
C ILE A 66 12.22 4.76 -13.48
N SER A 67 11.13 4.43 -14.17
CA SER A 67 11.14 3.49 -15.29
C SER A 67 9.96 3.74 -16.24
N ALA A 68 10.19 3.52 -17.53
CA ALA A 68 9.10 3.54 -18.51
C ALA A 68 8.27 2.26 -18.39
N PHE A 69 6.96 2.41 -18.20
CA PHE A 69 5.98 1.34 -18.25
C PHE A 69 5.02 1.55 -19.43
N SER A 70 4.38 0.48 -19.89
CA SER A 70 3.11 0.60 -20.61
C SER A 70 1.97 0.72 -19.59
N PRO A 71 0.81 1.31 -19.95
CA PRO A 71 -0.32 1.38 -19.02
C PRO A 71 -0.74 0.00 -18.50
N GLN A 72 -0.85 -0.98 -19.39
CA GLN A 72 -1.20 -2.35 -18.99
C GLN A 72 -0.14 -2.98 -18.09
N GLY A 73 1.14 -2.84 -18.43
CA GLY A 73 2.22 -3.39 -17.60
C GLY A 73 2.26 -2.76 -16.21
N LEU A 74 1.93 -1.47 -16.09
CA LEU A 74 1.86 -0.80 -14.78
C LEU A 74 0.65 -1.29 -13.97
N VAL A 75 -0.51 -1.54 -14.61
CA VAL A 75 -1.67 -2.15 -13.91
C VAL A 75 -1.28 -3.51 -13.34
N GLU A 76 -0.67 -4.37 -14.15
CA GLU A 76 -0.21 -5.71 -13.72
C GLU A 76 0.82 -5.62 -12.58
N GLN A 77 1.71 -4.63 -12.62
CA GLN A 77 2.69 -4.39 -11.55
C GLN A 77 2.01 -3.99 -10.23
N LEU A 78 1.03 -3.08 -10.28
CA LEU A 78 0.30 -2.67 -9.07
C LEU A 78 -0.55 -3.82 -8.51
N GLU A 79 -1.17 -4.63 -9.35
CA GLU A 79 -1.87 -5.84 -8.91
C GLU A 79 -0.93 -6.85 -8.24
N TYR A 80 0.28 -7.03 -8.79
CA TYR A 80 1.32 -7.87 -8.18
C TYR A 80 1.73 -7.36 -6.79
N GLU A 81 1.77 -6.04 -6.59
CA GLU A 81 1.98 -5.40 -5.28
C GLU A 81 0.75 -5.41 -4.37
N GLY A 82 -0.34 -6.04 -4.81
CA GLY A 82 -1.48 -6.33 -3.97
C GLY A 82 -2.55 -5.24 -3.94
N PHE A 83 -2.48 -4.25 -4.84
CA PHE A 83 -3.64 -3.40 -5.12
C PHE A 83 -4.76 -4.22 -5.75
N THR A 84 -6.02 -3.86 -5.49
CA THR A 84 -7.13 -4.51 -6.21
C THR A 84 -7.10 -4.11 -7.69
N PRO A 85 -7.67 -4.91 -8.60
CA PRO A 85 -7.74 -4.54 -10.02
C PRO A 85 -8.37 -3.16 -10.25
N SER A 86 -9.37 -2.79 -9.45
CA SER A 86 -9.99 -1.46 -9.52
C SER A 86 -9.07 -0.35 -9.06
N GLN A 87 -8.27 -0.55 -8.00
CA GLN A 87 -7.29 0.43 -7.51
C GLN A 87 -6.15 0.60 -8.50
N ALA A 88 -5.60 -0.50 -9.01
CA ALA A 88 -4.52 -0.49 -10.00
C ALA A 88 -4.96 0.24 -11.28
N ALA A 89 -6.13 -0.11 -11.83
CA ALA A 89 -6.68 0.55 -13.00
C ALA A 89 -6.93 2.06 -12.75
N TYR A 90 -7.49 2.41 -11.59
CA TYR A 90 -7.70 3.81 -11.22
C TYR A 90 -6.36 4.57 -11.14
N GLY A 91 -5.39 4.05 -10.37
CA GLY A 91 -4.08 4.66 -10.16
C GLY A 91 -3.36 4.94 -11.48
N VAL A 92 -3.31 3.94 -12.36
CA VAL A 92 -2.71 4.07 -13.69
C VAL A 92 -3.48 5.07 -14.56
N SER A 93 -4.81 5.06 -14.55
CA SER A 93 -5.60 6.01 -15.35
C SER A 93 -5.35 7.48 -14.97
N ILE A 94 -5.07 7.76 -13.70
CA ILE A 94 -4.74 9.11 -13.23
C ILE A 94 -3.28 9.43 -13.52
N ALA A 95 -2.35 8.49 -13.31
CA ALA A 95 -0.92 8.73 -13.49
C ALA A 95 -0.49 8.99 -14.96
N TYR A 96 -1.33 8.63 -15.93
CA TYR A 96 -1.12 8.89 -17.37
C TYR A 96 -1.86 10.11 -17.92
N GLN A 97 -2.57 10.86 -17.07
CA GLN A 97 -3.18 12.15 -17.45
C GLN A 97 -2.16 13.28 -17.31
#